data_AF-A0A1G3M231-F1
#
_entry.id   AF-A0A1G3M231-F1
#
_cell.length_a   1.000
_cell.length_b   1.000
_cell.length_c   1.000
_cell.angle_alpha   90.00
_cell.angle_beta   90.00
_cell.angle_gamma   90.00
#
_symmetry.space_group_name_H-M   'P 1'
#
loop_
_entity.id
_entity.type
_entity.pdbx_description
1 polymer ?
#
loop_
_entity_poly.entity_id
_entity_poly.type
_entity_poly.pdbx_seq_one_letter_code
_entity_poly.pdbx_strand_id
1 'polypeptide(L)'
;MPYKDKEYGLRRHREYMRKMYKNPLYMKKQRERVRAFKRRLKQEHALVLHEFRGYGCALCPEKEPCCLSAHHVDPNKKEFNVTLAYTWCINVERLRGELKKCVCLCENCHRKVHAGRVSLPRGLLAAG
;
A
#
# COMPACT_ATOMS: atom_id res chain seq x y z
N MET A 1 -19.04 24.22 -32.89
CA MET A 1 -19.42 23.22 -31.86
C MET A 1 -18.51 23.40 -30.64
N PRO A 2 -19.05 23.45 -29.40
CA PRO A 2 -18.35 23.96 -28.21
C PRO A 2 -17.50 22.90 -27.50
N TYR A 3 -16.67 22.16 -28.23
CA TYR A 3 -15.81 21.11 -27.63
C TYR A 3 -14.48 21.65 -27.08
N LYS A 4 -14.14 22.91 -27.37
CA LYS A 4 -12.92 23.56 -26.84
C LYS A 4 -13.14 24.26 -25.49
N ASP A 5 -14.38 24.37 -25.02
CA ASP A 5 -14.72 24.94 -23.72
C ASP A 5 -14.63 23.88 -22.62
N LYS A 6 -13.71 24.10 -21.67
CA LYS A 6 -13.44 23.23 -20.53
C LYS A 6 -14.63 23.16 -19.56
N GLU A 7 -15.34 24.27 -19.34
CA GLU A 7 -16.50 24.29 -18.44
C GLU A 7 -17.66 23.49 -19.01
N TYR A 8 -17.94 23.66 -20.31
CA TYR A 8 -18.91 22.85 -21.03
C TYR A 8 -18.60 21.34 -20.92
N GLY A 9 -17.32 20.97 -21.08
CA GLY A 9 -16.86 19.59 -20.91
C GLY A 9 -17.11 19.03 -19.51
N LEU A 10 -16.74 19.77 -18.47
CA LEU A 10 -16.94 19.38 -17.07
C LEU A 10 -18.43 19.22 -16.71
N ARG A 11 -19.28 20.17 -17.15
CA ARG A 11 -20.72 20.12 -16.92
C ARG A 11 -21.35 18.87 -17.54
N ARG A 12 -21.08 18.61 -18.83
CA ARG A 12 -21.55 17.39 -19.51
C ARG A 12 -21.08 16.13 -18.79
N HIS A 13 -19.81 16.07 -18.40
CA HIS A 13 -19.27 14.89 -17.71
C HIS A 13 -19.99 14.65 -16.38
N ARG A 14 -20.23 15.70 -15.59
CA ARG A 14 -20.97 15.62 -14.32
C ARG A 14 -22.39 15.10 -14.54
N GLU A 15 -23.11 15.62 -15.54
CA GLU A 15 -24.47 15.16 -15.88
C GLU A 15 -24.49 13.70 -16.35
N TYR A 16 -23.56 13.32 -17.23
CA TYR A 16 -23.37 11.95 -17.68
C TYR A 16 -23.13 11.01 -16.48
N MET A 17 -22.20 11.35 -15.59
CA MET A 17 -21.90 10.54 -14.40
C MET A 17 -23.13 10.45 -13.48
N ARG A 18 -23.86 11.53 -13.26
CA ARG A 18 -25.12 11.53 -12.47
C ARG A 18 -26.14 10.54 -13.04
N LYS A 19 -26.28 10.44 -14.36
CA LYS A 19 -27.16 9.45 -15.01
C LYS A 19 -26.61 8.03 -14.85
N MET A 20 -25.31 7.84 -15.03
CA MET A 20 -24.66 6.53 -14.92
C MET A 20 -24.71 5.95 -13.50
N TYR A 21 -24.53 6.76 -12.45
CA TYR A 21 -24.65 6.29 -11.07
C TYR A 21 -26.05 5.78 -10.69
N LYS A 22 -27.10 6.24 -11.40
CA LYS A 22 -28.47 5.72 -11.23
C LYS A 22 -28.73 4.44 -12.04
N ASN A 23 -27.87 4.09 -12.99
CA ASN A 23 -28.03 2.92 -13.84
C ASN A 23 -27.53 1.64 -13.11
N PRO A 24 -28.40 0.65 -12.82
CA PRO A 24 -28.01 -0.56 -12.10
C PRO A 24 -26.98 -1.43 -12.84
N LEU A 25 -27.07 -1.51 -14.17
CA LEU A 25 -26.13 -2.29 -15.00
C LEU A 25 -24.74 -1.66 -14.98
N TYR A 26 -24.67 -0.33 -15.09
CA TYR A 26 -23.41 0.42 -14.98
C TYR A 26 -22.78 0.20 -13.59
N MET A 27 -23.56 0.31 -12.51
CA MET A 27 -23.10 0.08 -11.15
C MET A 27 -22.63 -1.35 -10.89
N LYS A 28 -23.35 -2.36 -11.40
CA LYS A 28 -22.93 -3.76 -11.32
C LYS A 28 -21.58 -3.98 -11.99
N LYS A 29 -21.43 -3.53 -13.23
CA LYS A 29 -20.17 -3.63 -14.01
C LYS A 29 -19.02 -2.88 -13.33
N GLN A 30 -19.29 -1.69 -12.78
CA GLN A 30 -18.30 -0.92 -12.02
C GLN A 30 -17.83 -1.67 -10.77
N ARG A 31 -18.75 -2.25 -9.99
CA ARG A 31 -18.40 -3.07 -8.82
C ARG A 31 -17.57 -4.28 -9.20
N GLU A 32 -17.91 -4.97 -10.28
CA GLU A 32 -17.14 -6.11 -10.79
C GLU A 32 -15.72 -5.71 -11.19
N ARG A 33 -15.56 -4.59 -11.90
CA ARG A 33 -14.24 -4.02 -12.23
C ARG A 33 -13.42 -3.69 -11.00
N VAL A 34 -14.00 -2.99 -10.03
CA VAL A 34 -13.32 -2.64 -8.76
C VAL A 34 -12.94 -3.89 -7.98
N ARG A 35 -13.81 -4.91 -7.93
CA ARG A 35 -13.51 -6.20 -7.28
C ARG A 35 -12.36 -6.92 -8.00
N ALA A 36 -12.37 -6.99 -9.33
CA ALA A 36 -11.30 -7.61 -10.10
C ALA A 36 -9.96 -6.90 -9.89
N PHE A 37 -9.97 -5.56 -9.94
CA PHE A 37 -8.80 -4.74 -9.64
C PHE A 37 -8.26 -4.99 -8.23
N LYS A 38 -9.11 -4.93 -7.20
CA LYS A 38 -8.69 -5.17 -5.81
C LYS A 38 -8.16 -6.59 -5.59
N ARG A 39 -8.72 -7.60 -6.25
CA ARG A 39 -8.20 -8.97 -6.20
C ARG A 39 -6.78 -9.05 -6.75
N ARG A 40 -6.55 -8.46 -7.93
CA ARG A 40 -5.21 -8.41 -8.54
C ARG A 40 -4.22 -7.66 -7.65
N LEU A 41 -4.60 -6.49 -7.17
CA LEU A 41 -3.77 -5.68 -6.28
C LEU A 41 -3.41 -6.43 -4.99
N LYS A 42 -4.36 -7.16 -4.40
CA LYS A 42 -4.11 -7.99 -3.20
C LYS A 42 -3.06 -9.05 -3.47
N GLN A 43 -3.13 -9.73 -4.63
CA GLN A 43 -2.15 -10.76 -5.01
C GLN A 43 -0.77 -10.16 -5.20
N GLU A 44 -0.67 -9.03 -5.93
CA GLU A 44 0.61 -8.37 -6.17
C GLU A 44 1.22 -7.84 -4.87
N HIS A 45 0.43 -7.22 -3.98
CA HIS A 45 0.88 -6.79 -2.65
C HIS A 45 1.35 -7.97 -1.80
N ALA A 46 0.64 -9.10 -1.83
CA ALA A 46 1.02 -10.28 -1.07
C ALA A 46 2.39 -10.82 -1.50
N LEU A 47 2.70 -10.84 -2.80
CA LEU A 47 4.00 -11.26 -3.31
C LEU A 47 5.12 -10.35 -2.80
N VAL A 48 4.95 -9.02 -2.92
CA VAL A 48 5.96 -8.06 -2.45
C VAL A 48 6.17 -8.14 -0.94
N LEU A 49 5.09 -8.24 -0.16
CA LEU A 49 5.18 -8.36 1.30
C LEU A 49 5.78 -9.70 1.72
N HIS A 50 5.54 -10.78 0.96
CA HIS A 50 6.17 -12.06 1.21
C HIS A 50 7.69 -12.00 0.96
N GLU A 51 8.13 -11.43 -0.16
CA GLU A 51 9.55 -11.20 -0.46
C GLU A 51 10.22 -10.38 0.65
N PHE A 52 9.60 -9.26 1.06
CA PHE A 52 10.12 -8.42 2.14
C PHE A 52 10.26 -9.17 3.48
N ARG A 53 9.30 -10.05 3.79
CA ARG A 53 9.30 -10.84 5.04
C ARG A 53 10.23 -12.04 5.00
N GLY A 54 10.67 -12.49 3.81
CA GLY A 54 11.51 -13.67 3.64
C GLY A 54 12.84 -13.62 4.39
N TYR A 55 13.34 -12.42 4.70
CA TYR A 55 14.58 -12.22 5.46
C TYR A 55 14.44 -12.47 6.97
N GLY A 56 13.21 -12.60 7.50
CA GLY A 56 12.99 -12.70 8.94
C GLY A 56 13.08 -11.37 9.68
N CYS A 57 13.01 -11.43 11.01
CA CYS A 57 13.25 -10.27 11.87
C CYS A 57 14.74 -9.92 11.88
N ALA A 58 15.06 -8.64 11.70
CA ALA A 58 16.44 -8.18 11.74
C ALA A 58 17.10 -8.22 13.14
N LEU A 59 16.32 -8.38 14.21
CA LEU A 59 16.80 -8.27 15.60
C LEU A 59 16.73 -9.59 16.39
N CYS A 60 16.04 -10.60 15.88
CA CYS A 60 15.91 -11.89 16.55
C CYS A 60 15.68 -13.02 15.53
N PRO A 61 15.76 -14.29 15.94
CA PRO A 61 15.60 -15.43 15.03
C PRO A 61 14.19 -15.66 14.46
N GLU A 62 13.21 -14.79 14.74
CA GLU A 62 11.83 -14.94 14.26
C GLU A 62 11.78 -14.86 12.72
N LYS A 63 11.10 -15.82 12.11
CA LYS A 63 10.95 -15.95 10.65
C LYS A 63 9.51 -16.15 10.21
N GLU A 64 8.58 -16.35 11.12
CA GLU A 64 7.18 -16.60 10.81
C GLU A 64 6.54 -15.35 10.18
N PRO A 65 6.16 -15.37 8.88
CA PRO A 65 5.73 -14.16 8.17
C PRO A 65 4.52 -13.46 8.78
N CYS A 66 3.61 -14.18 9.45
CA CYS A 66 2.46 -13.56 10.09
C CYS A 66 2.83 -12.70 11.31
N CYS A 67 4.01 -12.92 11.90
CA CYS A 67 4.53 -12.13 13.03
C CYS A 67 5.38 -10.93 12.58
N LEU A 68 5.63 -10.78 11.28
CA LEU A 68 6.56 -9.80 10.73
C LEU A 68 5.87 -8.54 10.17
N SER A 69 6.41 -7.40 10.58
CA SER A 69 5.93 -6.05 10.29
C SER A 69 7.06 -5.19 9.70
N ALA A 70 6.68 -4.26 8.82
CA ALA A 70 7.60 -3.27 8.28
C ALA A 70 7.76 -2.10 9.26
N HIS A 71 8.98 -1.86 9.72
CA HIS A 71 9.32 -0.72 10.55
C HIS A 71 10.11 0.29 9.73
N HIS A 72 9.64 1.54 9.65
CA HIS A 72 10.37 2.59 8.96
C HIS A 72 11.61 2.98 9.75
N VAL A 73 12.79 2.94 9.11
CA VAL A 73 14.06 3.29 9.77
C VAL A 73 14.10 4.77 10.13
N ASP A 74 13.57 5.62 9.27
CA ASP A 74 13.37 7.05 9.52
C ASP A 74 11.88 7.39 9.33
N PRO A 75 11.13 7.67 10.41
CA PRO A 75 9.70 7.93 10.33
C PRO A 75 9.37 9.22 9.57
N ASN A 76 10.34 10.13 9.35
CA ASN A 76 10.13 11.38 8.61
C ASN A 76 10.28 11.22 7.09
N LYS A 77 10.85 10.10 6.62
CA LYS A 77 11.05 9.82 5.18
C LYS A 77 9.94 8.96 4.57
N LYS A 78 9.01 8.48 5.40
CA LYS A 78 7.87 7.66 4.94
C LYS A 78 6.87 8.54 4.18
N GLU A 79 6.34 8.02 3.09
CA GLU A 79 5.21 8.63 2.39
C GLU A 79 3.87 8.14 2.97
N PHE A 80 3.82 6.88 3.42
CA PHE A 80 2.61 6.27 3.97
C PHE A 80 2.96 5.08 4.87
N ASN A 81 2.04 4.70 5.75
CA ASN A 81 2.21 3.44 6.49
C ASN A 81 1.96 2.26 5.53
N VAL A 82 2.87 1.30 5.49
CA VAL A 82 2.76 0.07 4.66
C VAL A 82 1.42 -0.65 4.85
N THR A 83 0.86 -0.63 6.07
CA THR A 83 -0.46 -1.21 6.37
C THR A 83 -1.63 -0.55 5.65
N LEU A 84 -1.49 0.72 5.22
CA LEU A 84 -2.51 1.46 4.48
C LEU A 84 -2.40 1.26 2.97
N ALA A 85 -1.32 0.66 2.47
CA ALA A 85 -1.04 0.55 1.04
C ALA A 85 -2.19 -0.11 0.27
N TYR A 86 -2.72 -1.23 0.78
CA TYR A 86 -3.84 -1.93 0.14
C TYR A 86 -5.14 -1.12 0.18
N THR A 87 -5.44 -0.50 1.33
CA THR A 87 -6.66 0.31 1.53
C THR A 87 -6.69 1.51 0.59
N TRP A 88 -5.56 2.20 0.45
CA TRP A 88 -5.39 3.35 -0.44
C TRP A 88 -5.12 2.97 -1.90
N CYS A 89 -5.17 1.67 -2.22
CA CYS A 89 -4.95 1.15 -3.56
C CYS A 89 -3.60 1.60 -4.17
N ILE A 90 -2.56 1.69 -3.33
CA ILE A 90 -1.21 2.06 -3.75
C ILE A 90 -0.68 0.99 -4.72
N ASN A 91 -0.12 1.42 -5.85
CA ASN A 91 0.45 0.48 -6.82
C ASN A 91 1.70 -0.22 -6.25
N VAL A 92 2.08 -1.33 -6.89
CA VAL A 92 3.13 -2.23 -6.42
C VAL A 92 4.50 -1.57 -6.39
N GLU A 93 4.82 -0.73 -7.38
CA GLU A 93 6.10 -0.04 -7.48
C GLU A 93 6.30 0.95 -6.33
N ARG A 94 5.27 1.71 -5.99
CA ARG A 94 5.29 2.62 -4.83
C ARG A 94 5.38 1.85 -3.51
N LEU A 95 4.70 0.71 -3.39
CA LEU A 95 4.84 -0.16 -2.23
C LEU A 95 6.28 -0.67 -2.07
N ARG A 96 6.90 -1.13 -3.16
CA ARG A 96 8.34 -1.52 -3.15
C ARG A 96 9.24 -0.36 -2.76
N GLY A 97 8.99 0.84 -3.31
CA GLY A 97 9.72 2.05 -2.97
C GLY A 97 9.63 2.42 -1.48
N GLU A 98 8.47 2.23 -0.87
CA GLU A 98 8.28 2.48 0.57
C GLU A 98 8.93 1.40 1.45
N LEU A 99 8.87 0.14 1.04
CA LEU A 99 9.52 -0.97 1.76
C LEU A 99 11.05 -0.84 1.77
N LYS A 100 11.66 -0.21 0.76
CA LYS A 100 13.08 0.20 0.74
C LYS A 100 13.44 1.28 1.77
N LYS A 101 12.48 1.78 2.55
CA LYS A 101 12.72 2.67 3.70
C LYS A 101 12.50 1.94 5.04
N CYS A 102 12.17 0.65 4.97
CA CYS A 102 11.77 -0.16 6.11
C CYS A 102 12.76 -1.30 6.40
N VAL A 103 12.78 -1.72 7.66
CA VAL A 103 13.37 -2.97 8.12
C VAL A 103 12.27 -3.94 8.54
N CYS A 104 12.46 -5.23 8.25
CA CYS A 104 11.55 -6.28 8.69
C CYS A 104 11.81 -6.62 10.16
N LEU A 105 10.79 -6.47 11.01
CA LEU A 105 10.87 -6.79 12.44
C LEU A 105 9.68 -7.65 12.84
N CYS A 106 9.89 -8.59 13.76
CA CYS A 106 8.76 -9.21 14.44
C CYS A 106 8.05 -8.19 15.33
N GLU A 107 6.76 -8.40 15.57
CA GLU A 107 5.92 -7.45 16.30
C GLU A 107 6.45 -7.13 17.72
N ASN A 108 7.07 -8.11 18.39
CA ASN A 108 7.69 -7.90 19.71
C ASN A 108 8.92 -6.97 19.62
N CYS A 109 9.83 -7.22 18.68
CA CYS A 109 10.99 -6.38 18.45
C CYS A 109 10.59 -4.99 17.96
N HIS A 110 9.59 -4.91 17.08
CA HIS A 110 9.01 -3.68 16.58
C HIS A 110 8.52 -2.76 17.72
N ARG A 111 7.75 -3.32 18.67
CA ARG A 111 7.27 -2.59 19.84
C ARG A 111 8.39 -2.17 20.77
N LYS A 112 9.40 -3.02 20.99
CA LYS A 112 10.59 -2.67 21.80
C LYS A 112 11.37 -1.50 21.19
N VAL A 113 11.49 -1.44 19.86
CA VAL A 113 12.12 -0.32 19.15
C VAL A 113 11.32 0.96 19.35
N HIS A 114 10.00 0.94 19.13
CA HIS A 114 9.14 2.12 19.39
C HIS A 114 9.19 2.59 20.85
N ALA A 115 9.32 1.66 21.79
CA ALA A 115 9.44 1.95 23.22
C ALA A 115 10.85 2.37 23.65
N GLY A 116 11.82 2.50 22.72
CA GLY A 116 13.21 2.85 23.04
C GLY A 116 13.98 1.80 23.85
N ARG A 117 13.48 0.57 23.91
CA ARG A 117 14.11 -0.54 24.67
C ARG A 117 15.20 -1.26 23.89
N VAL A 118 15.15 -1.18 22.56
CA VAL A 118 16.14 -1.77 21.65
C VAL A 118 16.39 -0.77 20.51
N SER A 119 17.64 -0.60 20.12
CA SER A 119 18.02 0.22 18.96
C SER A 119 18.26 -0.65 17.72
N LEU A 120 18.00 -0.09 16.54
CA LEU A 120 18.39 -0.73 15.28
C LEU A 120 19.92 -0.68 15.11
N PRO A 121 20.57 -1.76 14.63
CA PRO A 121 21.99 -1.75 14.28
C PRO A 121 22.30 -0.67 13.22
N ARG A 122 23.43 0.03 13.37
CA ARG A 122 23.90 0.98 12.36
C ARG A 122 24.25 0.20 11.09
N GLY A 123 23.71 0.63 9.94
CA GLY A 123 24.01 0.03 8.64
C GLY A 123 23.00 -1.02 8.16
N LEU A 124 21.91 -1.27 8.89
CA LEU A 124 20.76 -1.99 8.32
C LEU A 124 20.06 -1.07 7.30
N LEU A 125 20.60 -1.05 6.08
CA LEU A 125 19.89 -0.54 4.93
C LEU A 125 18.69 -1.46 4.70
N ALA A 126 17.54 -0.85 4.40
CA ALA A 126 16.31 -1.55 4.10
C ALA A 126 16.58 -2.66 3.08
N ALA A 127 16.02 -3.84 3.32
CA ALA A 127 16.17 -5.00 2.45
C ALA A 127 15.91 -4.57 0.99
N GLY A 128 16.98 -4.59 0.19
CA GLY A 128 17.02 -4.13 -1.20
C GLY A 128 16.39 -5.12 -2.15
#